data_AF-A0A2E7UII0-F1
#
_entry.id   AF-A0A2E7UII0-F1
#
_cell.length_a   1.000
_cell.length_b   1.000
_cell.length_c   1.000
_cell.angle_alpha   90.00
_cell.angle_beta   90.00
_cell.angle_gamma   90.00
#
_symmetry.space_group_name_H-M   'P 1'
#
loop_
_entity.id
_entity.type
_entity.pdbx_description
1 polymer ?
#
loop_
_entity_poly.entity_id
_entity_poly.type
_entity_poly.pdbx_seq_one_letter_code
_entity_poly.pdbx_strand_id
1 'polypeptide(L)'
;MKAELSELTQFEASPAEYPPVEGVTGDLLATCWQRIEHFIARRFGSRAVVWTLTSEGGEWRPPLGPIIAVTEAFRWCDGDWQPYTITRGPFGLLLPPGHVQIDASVGTVSLQLPSSVESAVQRLAAYLESESAVPAGARSYRANVGQLSESISADPAHMAKAIHNSGAADLLRKYRRA
;
A
#
# COMPACT_ATOMS: atom_id res chain seq x y z
N MET A 1 -3.04 -12.17 -24.80
CA MET A 1 -2.05 -13.07 -24.15
C MET A 1 -1.49 -12.31 -22.96
N LYS A 2 -1.41 -12.92 -21.77
CA LYS A 2 -0.81 -12.29 -20.59
C LYS A 2 0.70 -12.17 -20.82
N ALA A 3 1.30 -11.04 -20.45
CA ALA A 3 2.75 -10.88 -20.47
C ALA A 3 3.37 -11.76 -19.38
N GLU A 4 4.28 -12.63 -19.80
CA GLU A 4 5.27 -13.26 -18.93
C GLU A 4 6.40 -12.24 -18.69
N LEU A 5 6.85 -12.16 -17.43
CA LEU A 5 7.95 -11.30 -17.02
C LEU A 5 9.06 -12.16 -16.43
N SER A 6 10.29 -11.96 -16.89
CA SER A 6 11.47 -12.58 -16.28
C SER A 6 12.05 -11.74 -15.16
N GLU A 7 11.97 -10.41 -15.25
CA GLU A 7 12.53 -9.47 -14.29
C GLU A 7 11.61 -8.25 -14.09
N LEU A 8 11.58 -7.72 -12.88
CA LEU A 8 10.85 -6.49 -12.53
C LEU A 8 11.55 -5.76 -11.38
N THR A 9 11.91 -4.51 -11.60
CA THR A 9 12.25 -3.53 -10.57
C THR A 9 11.15 -2.48 -10.49
N GLN A 10 10.92 -1.99 -9.28
CA GLN A 10 9.89 -0.99 -9.01
C GLN A 10 10.42 0.04 -8.02
N PHE A 11 10.35 1.30 -8.41
CA PHE A 11 10.64 2.44 -7.55
C PHE A 11 9.37 3.26 -7.34
N GLU A 12 8.97 3.43 -6.08
CA GLU A 12 7.78 4.20 -5.70
C GLU A 12 8.22 5.47 -4.95
N ALA A 13 7.80 6.64 -5.45
CA ALA A 13 8.02 7.90 -4.77
C ALA A 13 7.07 8.09 -3.56
N SER A 14 7.38 9.02 -2.68
CA SER A 14 6.44 9.44 -1.62
C SER A 14 5.16 10.04 -2.23
N PRO A 15 4.00 9.84 -1.59
CA PRO A 15 2.77 10.50 -2.02
C PRO A 15 2.84 12.00 -1.87
N ALA A 16 2.21 12.70 -2.81
CA ALA A 16 2.01 14.14 -2.72
C ALA A 16 1.14 14.50 -1.51
N GLU A 17 0.06 13.75 -1.32
CA GLU A 17 -0.87 13.89 -0.19
C GLU A 17 -1.64 12.58 0.01
N TYR A 18 -2.07 12.31 1.24
CA TYR A 18 -2.99 11.24 1.54
C TYR A 18 -4.44 11.75 1.60
N PRO A 19 -5.42 10.97 1.13
CA PRO A 19 -6.82 11.37 1.28
C PRO A 19 -7.21 11.58 2.74
N PRO A 20 -7.99 12.63 3.03
CA PRO A 20 -8.48 12.88 4.38
C PRO A 20 -9.42 11.75 4.82
N VAL A 21 -9.43 11.47 6.12
CA VAL A 21 -10.38 10.56 6.77
C VAL A 21 -10.95 11.26 7.98
N GLU A 22 -12.27 11.28 8.10
CA GLU A 22 -12.95 11.95 9.21
C GLU A 22 -12.49 11.40 10.56
N GLY A 23 -12.10 12.30 11.47
CA GLY A 23 -11.64 11.98 12.82
C GLY A 23 -10.18 11.54 12.93
N VAL A 24 -9.42 11.47 11.83
CA VAL A 24 -8.00 11.07 11.86
C VAL A 24 -7.14 12.14 11.16
N THR A 25 -6.22 12.76 11.89
CA THR A 25 -5.44 13.92 11.40
C THR A 25 -3.94 13.79 11.66
N GLY A 26 -3.14 14.64 11.00
CA GLY A 26 -1.70 14.78 11.26
C GLY A 26 -0.90 13.50 11.02
N ASP A 27 0.13 13.30 11.83
CA ASP A 27 1.08 12.18 11.70
C ASP A 27 0.42 10.81 11.85
N LEU A 28 -0.67 10.73 12.62
CA LEU A 28 -1.45 9.50 12.77
C LEU A 28 -2.11 9.10 11.45
N LEU A 29 -2.69 10.06 10.73
CA LEU A 29 -3.30 9.82 9.42
C LEU A 29 -2.25 9.29 8.44
N ALA A 30 -1.09 9.95 8.37
CA ALA A 30 0.01 9.54 7.50
C ALA A 30 0.52 8.13 7.86
N THR A 31 0.68 7.83 9.16
CA THR A 31 1.09 6.51 9.66
C THR A 31 0.09 5.42 9.29
N CYS A 32 -1.22 5.69 9.44
CA CYS A 32 -2.26 4.74 9.07
C CYS A 32 -2.21 4.43 7.56
N TRP A 33 -2.08 5.46 6.72
CA TRP A 33 -2.01 5.28 5.28
C TRP A 33 -0.77 4.51 4.83
N GLN A 34 0.41 4.83 5.36
CA GLN A 34 1.64 4.10 5.04
C GLN A 34 1.50 2.61 5.34
N ARG A 35 0.95 2.26 6.50
CA ARG A 35 0.72 0.86 6.89
C ARG A 35 -0.30 0.18 5.98
N ILE A 36 -1.43 0.85 5.70
CA ILE A 36 -2.49 0.31 4.85
C ILE A 36 -1.99 0.08 3.43
N GLU A 37 -1.32 1.05 2.82
CA GLU A 37 -0.79 0.94 1.46
C GLU A 37 0.37 -0.06 1.36
N HIS A 38 1.13 -0.29 2.43
CA HIS A 38 2.07 -1.40 2.48
C HIS A 38 1.37 -2.77 2.48
N PHE A 39 0.19 -2.86 3.09
CA PHE A 39 -0.59 -4.09 3.20
C PHE A 39 -1.38 -4.45 1.92
N ILE A 40 -1.64 -3.49 1.04
CA ILE A 40 -2.47 -3.67 -0.16
C ILE A 40 -1.72 -3.28 -1.43
N ALA A 41 -2.20 -3.76 -2.58
CA ALA A 41 -1.63 -3.41 -3.90
C ALA A 41 -2.15 -2.06 -4.45
N ARG A 42 -3.00 -1.37 -3.68
CA ARG A 42 -3.64 -0.13 -4.08
C ARG A 42 -2.97 1.08 -3.44
N ARG A 43 -2.81 2.15 -4.20
CA ARG A 43 -2.40 3.47 -3.72
C ARG A 43 -3.59 4.41 -3.75
N PHE A 44 -3.71 5.16 -2.66
CA PHE A 44 -4.71 6.19 -2.49
C PHE A 44 -4.06 7.57 -2.61
N GLY A 45 -2.91 7.79 -1.97
CA GLY A 45 -2.14 9.01 -2.23
C GLY A 45 -1.49 8.96 -3.63
N SER A 46 -1.71 9.99 -4.44
CA SER A 46 -1.10 10.08 -5.79
C SER A 46 0.43 10.19 -5.69
N ARG A 47 1.14 9.40 -6.50
CA ARG A 47 2.62 9.39 -6.55
C ARG A 47 3.15 8.89 -7.87
N ALA A 48 4.42 9.20 -8.13
CA ALA A 48 5.16 8.63 -9.26
C ALA A 48 5.65 7.21 -8.92
N VAL A 49 5.61 6.33 -9.91
CA VAL A 49 6.20 4.98 -9.88
C VAL A 49 6.95 4.75 -11.19
N VAL A 50 8.15 4.22 -11.07
CA VAL A 50 8.94 3.75 -12.20
C VAL A 50 9.00 2.22 -12.14
N TRP A 51 8.64 1.58 -13.24
CA TRP A 51 8.81 0.14 -13.42
C TRP A 51 9.83 -0.11 -14.52
N THR A 52 10.86 -0.90 -14.24
CA THR A 52 11.77 -1.43 -15.27
C THR A 52 11.64 -2.94 -15.27
N LEU A 53 11.37 -3.53 -16.43
CA LEU A 53 11.03 -4.95 -16.53
C LEU A 53 11.48 -5.55 -17.86
N THR A 54 11.58 -6.87 -17.90
CA THR A 54 11.83 -7.64 -19.11
C THR A 54 10.57 -8.44 -19.44
N SER A 55 10.00 -8.23 -20.63
CA SER A 55 8.75 -8.86 -21.06
C SER A 55 8.96 -9.75 -22.29
N GLU A 56 8.20 -10.84 -22.39
CA GLU A 56 8.07 -11.64 -23.63
C GLU A 56 7.01 -11.04 -24.59
N GLY A 57 6.41 -9.91 -24.22
CA GLY A 57 5.31 -9.27 -24.91
C GLY A 57 3.94 -9.72 -24.40
N GLY A 58 2.93 -8.88 -24.64
CA GLY A 58 1.55 -9.14 -24.24
C GLY A 58 1.09 -8.23 -23.11
N GLU A 59 0.00 -8.60 -22.45
CA GLU A 59 -0.67 -7.72 -21.50
C GLU A 59 -0.19 -7.93 -20.06
N TRP A 60 0.37 -6.88 -19.48
CA TRP A 60 0.89 -6.87 -18.12
C TRP A 60 0.04 -6.02 -17.19
N ARG A 61 -0.23 -6.54 -16.00
CA ARG A 61 -0.93 -5.80 -14.95
C ARG A 61 0.07 -5.33 -13.89
N PRO A 62 0.33 -4.02 -13.74
CA PRO A 62 1.33 -3.54 -12.80
C PRO A 62 1.02 -3.94 -11.34
N PRO A 63 2.05 -4.11 -10.48
CA PRO A 63 1.86 -4.47 -9.09
C PRO A 63 1.11 -3.43 -8.28
N LEU A 64 1.30 -2.15 -8.62
CA LEU A 64 0.66 -1.03 -7.96
C LEU A 64 -0.37 -0.40 -8.87
N GLY A 65 -1.50 -0.02 -8.29
CA GLY A 65 -2.52 0.74 -9.00
C GLY A 65 -3.45 1.49 -8.04
N PRO A 66 -4.51 2.14 -8.54
CA PRO A 66 -4.79 2.32 -9.96
C PRO A 66 -3.73 3.20 -10.63
N ILE A 67 -3.51 2.98 -11.92
CA ILE A 67 -2.66 3.87 -12.74
C ILE A 67 -3.52 5.05 -13.15
N ILE A 68 -3.13 6.24 -12.73
CA ILE A 68 -3.77 7.49 -13.15
C ILE A 68 -3.36 7.75 -14.61
N ALA A 69 -2.06 7.84 -14.87
CA ALA A 69 -1.50 8.07 -16.19
C ALA A 69 -0.15 7.37 -16.35
N VAL A 70 0.19 6.99 -17.57
CA VAL A 70 1.58 6.68 -17.97
C VAL A 70 2.15 8.00 -18.49
N THR A 71 3.21 8.50 -17.86
CA THR A 71 3.82 9.78 -18.23
C THR A 71 4.80 9.58 -19.37
N GLU A 72 5.69 8.61 -19.24
CA GLU A 72 6.69 8.25 -20.24
C GLU A 72 6.90 6.74 -20.25
N ALA A 73 7.37 6.22 -21.38
CA ALA A 73 7.81 4.84 -21.47
C ALA A 73 8.92 4.72 -22.50
N PHE A 74 9.83 3.79 -22.24
CA PHE A 74 11.01 3.55 -23.02
C PHE A 74 11.20 2.06 -23.25
N ARG A 75 11.75 1.69 -24.39
CA ARG A 75 12.21 0.32 -24.66
C ARG A 75 13.72 0.33 -24.88
N TRP A 76 14.41 -0.70 -24.42
CA TRP A 76 15.83 -0.87 -24.71
C TRP A 76 16.01 -1.51 -26.08
N CYS A 77 16.57 -0.78 -27.04
CA CYS A 77 16.94 -1.32 -28.34
C CYS A 77 18.14 -0.56 -28.92
N ASP A 78 18.94 -1.25 -29.72
CA ASP A 78 20.15 -0.70 -30.34
C ASP A 78 21.16 -0.10 -29.34
N GLY A 79 21.16 -0.63 -28.11
CA GLY A 79 22.07 -0.22 -27.04
C GLY A 79 21.67 1.06 -26.31
N ASP A 80 20.43 1.55 -26.48
CA ASP A 80 19.93 2.75 -25.80
C ASP A 80 18.43 2.65 -25.41
N TRP A 81 17.99 3.51 -24.51
CA TRP A 81 16.58 3.67 -24.16
C TRP A 81 15.89 4.58 -25.17
N GLN A 82 15.03 4.00 -26.00
CA GLN A 82 14.26 4.74 -27.00
C GLN A 82 12.82 4.96 -26.53
N PRO A 83 12.22 6.15 -26.74
CA PRO A 83 10.83 6.41 -26.42
C PRO A 83 9.89 5.39 -27.06
N TYR A 84 8.90 4.93 -26.30
CA TYR A 84 7.92 3.96 -26.74
C TYR A 84 6.53 4.30 -26.23
N THR A 85 5.54 4.27 -27.12
CA THR A 85 4.15 4.53 -26.74
C THR A 85 3.50 3.26 -26.20
N ILE A 86 3.30 3.20 -24.88
CA ILE A 86 2.55 2.12 -24.25
C ILE A 86 1.06 2.30 -24.48
N THR A 87 0.42 1.22 -24.91
CA THR A 87 -1.04 1.15 -25.09
C THR A 87 -1.69 0.44 -23.89
N ARG A 88 -2.86 0.90 -23.46
CA ARG A 88 -3.68 0.17 -22.47
C ARG A 88 -4.48 -0.92 -23.16
N GLY A 89 -4.39 -2.13 -22.63
CA GLY A 89 -5.31 -3.22 -22.96
C GLY A 89 -6.47 -3.31 -21.96
N PRO A 90 -7.39 -4.28 -22.15
CA PRO A 90 -8.56 -4.46 -21.29
C PRO A 90 -8.24 -4.86 -19.84
N PHE A 91 -7.08 -5.45 -19.58
CA PHE A 91 -6.63 -5.98 -18.29
C PHE A 91 -5.36 -5.31 -17.74
N GLY A 92 -4.66 -4.48 -18.53
CA GLY A 92 -3.42 -3.83 -18.11
C GLY A 92 -2.74 -2.99 -19.21
N LEU A 93 -1.41 -2.99 -19.20
CA LEU A 93 -0.56 -2.33 -20.19
C LEU A 93 -0.10 -3.36 -21.21
N LEU A 94 -0.17 -3.05 -22.50
CA LEU A 94 0.35 -3.89 -23.57
C LEU A 94 1.85 -3.61 -23.72
N LEU A 95 2.66 -4.60 -23.39
CA LEU A 95 4.12 -4.52 -23.43
C LEU A 95 4.67 -5.12 -24.72
N PRO A 96 5.70 -4.50 -25.31
CA PRO A 96 6.52 -5.14 -26.34
C PRO A 96 7.44 -6.20 -25.70
N PRO A 97 7.95 -7.16 -26.50
CA PRO A 97 9.04 -8.02 -26.05
C PRO A 97 10.32 -7.21 -25.82
N GLY A 98 11.11 -7.60 -24.83
CA GLY A 98 12.37 -6.94 -24.45
C GLY A 98 12.30 -6.16 -23.14
N HIS A 99 13.31 -5.32 -22.89
CA HIS A 99 13.36 -4.48 -21.69
C HIS A 99 12.55 -3.20 -21.90
N VAL A 100 11.73 -2.87 -20.90
CA VAL A 100 10.83 -1.72 -20.91
C VAL A 100 10.99 -0.97 -19.59
N GLN A 101 11.08 0.35 -19.68
CA GLN A 101 10.94 1.26 -18.55
C GLN A 101 9.63 2.04 -18.70
N ILE A 102 8.90 2.19 -17.60
CA ILE A 102 7.58 2.83 -17.57
C ILE A 102 7.55 3.78 -16.40
N ASP A 103 7.39 5.06 -16.71
CA ASP A 103 7.20 6.12 -15.74
C ASP A 103 5.69 6.41 -15.70
N ALA A 104 5.10 6.29 -14.52
CA ALA A 104 3.67 6.41 -14.34
C ALA A 104 3.30 7.13 -13.06
N SER A 105 2.09 7.66 -13.02
CA SER A 105 1.43 8.10 -11.79
C SER A 105 0.42 7.06 -11.34
N VAL A 106 0.50 6.65 -10.08
CA VAL A 106 -0.47 5.76 -9.43
C VAL A 106 -1.13 6.45 -8.25
N GLY A 107 -2.35 6.04 -7.93
CA GLY A 107 -3.14 6.62 -6.85
C GLY A 107 -4.62 6.70 -7.20
N THR A 108 -5.39 7.38 -6.37
CA THR A 108 -6.76 7.78 -6.74
C THR A 108 -6.78 9.26 -7.11
N VAL A 109 -7.52 9.58 -8.17
CA VAL A 109 -7.92 10.97 -8.48
C VAL A 109 -9.18 11.38 -7.72
N SER A 110 -9.93 10.42 -7.20
CA SER A 110 -11.13 10.65 -6.40
C SER A 110 -10.78 10.75 -4.93
N LEU A 111 -11.27 11.80 -4.28
CA LEU A 111 -11.24 11.96 -2.83
C LEU A 111 -12.29 11.09 -2.13
N GLN A 112 -13.24 10.52 -2.86
CA GLN A 112 -14.24 9.61 -2.28
C GLN A 112 -13.61 8.22 -2.06
N LEU A 113 -13.34 7.92 -0.79
CA LEU A 113 -12.85 6.63 -0.37
C LEU A 113 -13.99 5.60 -0.30
N PRO A 114 -13.74 4.33 -0.64
CA PRO A 114 -14.67 3.26 -0.30
C PRO A 114 -14.82 3.19 1.23
N SER A 115 -16.04 3.05 1.73
CA SER A 115 -16.32 2.98 3.19
C SER A 115 -15.47 1.94 3.91
N SER A 116 -15.21 0.79 3.28
CA SER A 116 -14.34 -0.26 3.84
C SER A 116 -12.90 0.23 4.10
N VAL A 117 -12.38 1.13 3.27
CA VAL A 117 -11.02 1.68 3.39
C VAL A 117 -11.01 2.76 4.48
N GLU A 118 -12.00 3.63 4.47
CA GLU A 118 -12.18 4.66 5.50
C GLU A 118 -12.29 4.05 6.90
N SER A 119 -13.17 3.06 7.08
CA SER A 119 -13.30 2.32 8.34
C SER A 119 -12.02 1.56 8.72
N ALA A 120 -11.21 1.13 7.76
CA ALA A 120 -9.92 0.49 8.05
C ALA A 120 -8.92 1.51 8.60
N VAL A 121 -8.86 2.72 8.04
CA VAL A 121 -8.04 3.83 8.56
C VAL A 121 -8.50 4.19 9.97
N GLN A 122 -9.80 4.40 10.19
CA GLN A 122 -10.36 4.74 11.50
C GLN A 122 -10.08 3.67 12.56
N ARG A 123 -10.27 2.38 12.23
CA ARG A 123 -9.97 1.28 13.17
C ARG A 123 -8.50 1.20 13.52
N LEU A 124 -7.63 1.39 12.54
CA LEU A 124 -6.19 1.39 12.77
C LEU A 124 -5.78 2.59 13.63
N ALA A 125 -6.33 3.78 13.34
CA ALA A 125 -6.09 4.99 14.13
C ALA A 125 -6.51 4.79 15.59
N ALA A 126 -7.74 4.34 15.83
CA ALA A 126 -8.26 4.07 17.17
C ALA A 126 -7.42 3.03 17.92
N TYR A 127 -6.90 2.02 17.23
CA TYR A 127 -5.99 1.04 17.83
C TYR A 127 -4.62 1.62 18.17
N LEU A 128 -4.07 2.47 17.31
CA LEU A 128 -2.76 3.11 17.54
C LEU A 128 -2.81 4.17 18.64
N GLU A 129 -3.95 4.83 18.83
CA GLU A 129 -4.18 5.78 19.92
C GLU A 129 -4.59 5.11 21.23
N SER A 130 -5.05 3.86 21.19
CA SER A 130 -5.48 3.17 22.40
C SER A 130 -4.33 3.06 23.41
N GLU A 131 -4.61 3.44 24.66
CA GLU A 131 -3.63 3.31 25.73
C GLU A 131 -3.29 1.83 25.95
N SER A 132 -1.99 1.53 25.98
CA SER A 132 -1.52 0.21 26.38
C SER A 132 -1.85 0.01 27.87
N ALA A 133 -2.60 -1.05 28.17
CA ALA A 133 -2.88 -1.46 29.54
C ALA A 133 -1.62 -1.92 30.30
N VAL A 134 -0.50 -2.07 29.60
CA VAL A 134 0.82 -2.29 30.18
C VAL A 134 1.64 -1.00 30.06
N PRO A 135 2.30 -0.52 31.14
CA PRO A 135 3.15 0.66 31.08
C PRO A 135 4.20 0.58 29.97
N ALA A 136 4.56 1.72 29.39
CA ALA A 136 5.57 1.79 28.34
C ALA A 136 6.87 1.08 28.76
N GLY A 137 7.37 0.19 27.91
CA GLY A 137 8.58 -0.60 28.16
C GLY A 137 8.39 -1.86 29.01
N ALA A 138 7.23 -2.06 29.64
CA ALA A 138 6.91 -3.31 30.34
C ALA A 138 6.25 -4.33 29.40
N ARG A 139 6.54 -5.61 29.62
CA ARG A 139 5.94 -6.74 28.87
C ARG A 139 4.75 -7.36 29.60
N SER A 140 4.67 -7.16 30.91
CA SER A 140 3.57 -7.61 31.76
C SER A 140 3.40 -6.64 32.91
N TYR A 141 2.17 -6.38 33.29
CA TYR A 141 1.77 -5.59 34.44
C TYR A 141 0.91 -6.45 35.36
N ARG A 142 1.18 -6.39 36.67
CA ARG A 142 0.36 -7.05 37.69
C ARG A 142 -0.01 -6.03 38.76
N ALA A 143 -1.30 -5.88 39.01
CA ALA A 143 -1.84 -5.07 40.09
C ALA A 143 -2.60 -5.97 41.07
N ASN A 144 -2.36 -5.77 42.37
CA ASN A 144 -3.13 -6.41 43.43
C ASN A 144 -3.84 -5.30 44.22
N VAL A 145 -5.16 -5.33 44.26
CA VAL A 145 -5.98 -4.40 45.06
C VAL A 145 -6.84 -5.22 46.02
N GLY A 146 -6.40 -5.34 47.26
CA GLY A 146 -7.05 -6.19 48.27
C GLY A 146 -7.05 -7.66 47.87
N GLN A 147 -8.24 -8.24 47.63
CA GLN A 147 -8.40 -9.64 47.17
C GLN A 147 -8.47 -9.78 45.64
N LEU A 148 -8.53 -8.68 44.89
CA LEU A 148 -8.52 -8.70 43.42
C LEU A 148 -7.09 -8.70 42.91
N SER A 149 -6.77 -9.66 42.02
CA SER A 149 -5.51 -9.68 41.28
C SER A 149 -5.80 -9.54 39.78
N GLU A 150 -5.12 -8.58 39.15
CA GLU A 150 -5.16 -8.34 37.71
C GLU A 150 -3.76 -8.56 37.14
N SER A 151 -3.68 -9.38 36.10
CA SER A 151 -2.43 -9.68 35.40
C SER A 151 -2.64 -9.48 33.91
N ILE A 152 -1.99 -8.46 33.35
CA ILE A 152 -2.05 -8.12 31.93
C ILE A 152 -0.68 -8.41 31.33
N SER A 153 -0.66 -9.12 30.20
CA SER A 153 0.55 -9.37 29.41
C SER A 153 0.36 -8.78 28.03
N ALA A 154 1.33 -7.98 27.56
CA ALA A 154 1.30 -7.41 26.22
C ALA A 154 2.13 -8.27 25.26
N ASP A 155 1.57 -8.59 24.08
CA ASP A 155 2.36 -9.16 22.99
C ASP A 155 3.37 -8.09 22.51
N PRO A 156 4.69 -8.34 22.58
CA PRO A 156 5.69 -7.40 22.07
C PRO A 156 5.50 -7.08 20.59
N ALA A 157 4.86 -7.98 19.83
CA ALA A 157 4.57 -7.79 18.41
C ALA A 157 3.23 -7.09 18.14
N HIS A 158 2.49 -6.62 19.16
CA HIS A 158 1.14 -6.05 18.96
C HIS A 158 1.14 -4.83 18.02
N MET A 159 2.21 -4.02 18.04
CA MET A 159 2.38 -2.89 17.11
C MET A 159 2.72 -3.34 15.69
N ALA A 160 3.49 -4.43 15.54
CA ALA A 160 3.78 -5.03 14.24
C ALA A 160 2.52 -5.70 13.63
N LYS A 161 1.62 -6.21 14.48
CA LYS A 161 0.34 -6.81 14.09
C LYS A 161 -0.84 -5.83 14.10
N ALA A 162 -0.61 -4.53 14.24
CA ALA A 162 -1.68 -3.54 14.45
C ALA A 162 -2.79 -3.57 13.39
N ILE A 163 -2.45 -3.80 12.11
CA ILE A 163 -3.44 -3.94 11.03
C ILE A 163 -4.37 -5.13 11.24
N HIS A 164 -3.85 -6.24 11.76
CA HIS A 164 -4.65 -7.42 12.07
C HIS A 164 -5.47 -7.21 13.35
N ASN A 165 -4.82 -6.71 14.41
CA ASN A 165 -5.46 -6.54 15.72
C ASN A 165 -6.57 -5.49 15.72
N SER A 166 -6.46 -4.46 14.88
CA SER A 166 -7.52 -3.46 14.68
C SER A 166 -8.71 -3.98 13.86
N GLY A 167 -8.62 -5.18 13.26
CA GLY A 167 -9.62 -5.67 12.31
C GLY A 167 -9.67 -4.91 10.98
N ALA A 168 -8.68 -4.06 10.69
CA ALA A 168 -8.53 -3.37 9.41
C ALA A 168 -8.19 -4.37 8.28
N ALA A 169 -7.41 -5.41 8.58
CA ALA A 169 -6.98 -6.43 7.62
C ALA A 169 -8.16 -7.08 6.85
N ASP A 170 -9.25 -7.38 7.55
CA ASP A 170 -10.41 -8.06 6.96
C ASP A 170 -11.15 -7.17 5.96
N LEU A 171 -11.29 -5.88 6.29
CA LEU A 171 -11.88 -4.88 5.39
C LEU A 171 -11.04 -4.67 4.12
N LEU A 172 -9.73 -4.85 4.25
CA LEU A 172 -8.76 -4.61 3.18
C LEU A 172 -8.51 -5.84 2.29
N ARG A 173 -9.07 -7.01 2.63
CA ARG A 173 -8.78 -8.28 1.94
C ARG A 173 -8.98 -8.22 0.43
N LYS A 174 -10.00 -7.50 -0.05
CA LYS A 174 -10.31 -7.34 -1.49
C LYS A 174 -9.31 -6.46 -2.27
N TYR A 175 -8.49 -5.67 -1.56
CA TYR A 175 -7.46 -4.80 -2.17
C TYR A 175 -6.08 -5.43 -2.15
N ARG A 176 -5.94 -6.60 -1.49
CA ARG A 176 -4.74 -7.42 -1.63
C ARG A 176 -4.71 -8.01 -3.03
N ARG A 177 -3.52 -8.13 -3.60
CA ARG A 177 -3.33 -8.85 -4.86
C ARG A 177 -3.74 -10.32 -4.63
N ALA A 178 -4.54 -10.86 -5.56
CA ALA A 178 -4.87 -12.28 -5.61
C ALA A 178 -3.63 -13.10 -6.01
#